data_AF-A0AAP2G4E1-F1
#
_entry.id   AF-A0AAP2G4E1-F1
#
_cell.length_a   1.000
_cell.length_b   1.000
_cell.length_c   1.000
_cell.angle_alpha   90.00
_cell.angle_beta   90.00
_cell.angle_gamma   90.00
#
_symmetry.space_group_name_H-M   'P 1'
#
loop_
_entity.id
_entity.type
_entity.pdbx_description
1 polymer ?
#
loop_
_entity_poly.entity_id
_entity_poly.type
_entity_poly.pdbx_seq_one_letter_code
_entity_poly.pdbx_strand_id
1 'polypeptide(L)'
;MMELKRIENLWNFCKIKTNLPFQKEVGSKVTYRFIKSGITLIHSFNPKFLQDSTLEIQERGFNDRIVGQTYGKVKKQFGMKNSPVKMPQQVFFPEEILKLKDKYSLIIQQDKNRHYKVTLSPFVPKNIYEIFDTVNLISLYLWKTIYFSEITKN
;
A
#
# COMPACT_ATOMS: atom_id res chain seq x y z
N MET A 1 2.00 22.80 -2.79
CA MET A 1 1.94 22.72 -4.28
C MET A 1 3.04 21.85 -4.86
N MET A 2 4.32 22.04 -4.50
CA MET A 2 5.44 21.27 -5.08
C MET A 2 5.42 19.77 -4.73
N GLU A 3 5.03 19.40 -3.51
CA GLU A 3 4.93 17.98 -3.10
C GLU A 3 3.82 17.20 -3.82
N LEU A 4 2.67 17.82 -4.04
CA LEU A 4 1.55 17.20 -4.77
C LEU A 4 1.96 16.88 -6.21
N LYS A 5 2.61 17.84 -6.87
CA LYS A 5 3.16 17.67 -8.22
C LYS A 5 4.23 16.57 -8.25
N ARG A 6 5.06 16.47 -7.21
CA ARG A 6 6.05 15.40 -7.07
C ARG A 6 5.37 14.03 -6.99
N ILE A 7 4.39 13.85 -6.09
CA ILE A 7 3.64 12.59 -5.95
C ILE A 7 2.97 12.24 -7.29
N GLU A 8 2.34 13.20 -7.95
CA GLU A 8 1.71 13.01 -9.24
C GLU A 8 2.71 12.57 -10.32
N ASN A 9 3.88 13.20 -10.40
CA ASN A 9 4.93 12.83 -11.33
C ASN A 9 5.42 11.40 -11.09
N LEU A 10 5.55 10.96 -9.83
CA LEU A 10 5.93 9.58 -9.51
C LEU A 10 4.91 8.57 -10.02
N TRP A 11 3.62 8.79 -9.80
CA TRP A 11 2.58 7.87 -10.30
C TRP A 11 2.40 7.91 -11.81
N ASN A 12 2.57 9.08 -12.43
CA ASN A 12 2.61 9.19 -13.89
C ASN A 12 3.81 8.42 -14.47
N PHE A 13 4.96 8.44 -13.81
CA PHE A 13 6.11 7.63 -14.20
C PHE A 13 5.80 6.13 -14.10
N CYS A 14 5.20 5.67 -12.98
CA CYS A 14 4.74 4.29 -12.84
C CYS A 14 3.81 3.89 -13.99
N LYS A 15 2.81 4.74 -14.30
CA LYS A 15 1.86 4.53 -15.40
C LYS A 15 2.57 4.33 -16.74
N ILE A 16 3.46 5.26 -17.10
CA ILE A 16 4.17 5.23 -18.39
C ILE A 16 5.06 3.98 -18.49
N LYS A 17 5.73 3.59 -17.41
CA LYS A 17 6.71 2.50 -17.44
C LYS A 17 6.12 1.10 -17.38
N THR A 18 4.96 0.94 -16.78
CA THR A 18 4.44 -0.39 -16.45
C THR A 18 3.36 -0.86 -17.42
N ASN A 19 2.77 0.05 -18.20
CA ASN A 19 1.64 -0.21 -19.09
C ASN A 19 0.48 -0.98 -18.40
N LEU A 20 0.34 -0.81 -17.08
CA LEU A 20 -0.73 -1.45 -16.32
C LEU A 20 -2.02 -0.64 -16.41
N PRO A 21 -3.19 -1.30 -16.29
CA PRO A 21 -4.46 -0.62 -16.07
C PRO A 21 -4.35 0.39 -14.92
N PHE A 22 -4.63 1.66 -15.23
CA PHE A 22 -4.46 2.78 -14.32
C PHE A 22 -5.73 3.62 -14.25
N GLN A 23 -6.14 3.97 -13.04
CA GLN A 23 -7.24 4.90 -12.79
C GLN A 23 -6.77 5.99 -11.82
N LYS A 24 -7.19 7.23 -12.10
CA LYS A 24 -6.99 8.39 -11.22
C LYS A 24 -8.35 8.99 -10.93
N GLU A 25 -8.65 9.17 -9.65
CA GLU A 25 -9.85 9.84 -9.17
C GLU A 25 -9.45 11.05 -8.32
N VAL A 26 -10.14 12.16 -8.51
CA VAL A 26 -9.90 13.41 -7.79
C VAL A 26 -11.21 13.87 -7.17
N GLY A 27 -11.27 13.83 -5.84
CA GLY A 27 -12.40 14.33 -5.04
C GLY A 27 -11.88 15.01 -3.77
N SER A 28 -12.43 14.65 -2.61
CA SER A 28 -11.88 15.07 -1.31
C SER A 28 -10.49 14.50 -1.04
N LYS A 29 -10.19 13.33 -1.62
CA LYS A 29 -8.86 12.72 -1.72
C LYS A 29 -8.47 12.55 -3.19
N VAL A 30 -7.18 12.50 -3.45
CA VAL A 30 -6.62 12.05 -4.72
C VAL A 30 -6.29 10.57 -4.60
N THR A 31 -6.79 9.76 -5.52
CA THR A 31 -6.60 8.30 -5.52
C THR A 31 -6.00 7.84 -6.84
N TYR A 32 -4.94 7.05 -6.75
CA TYR A 32 -4.30 6.36 -7.86
C TYR A 32 -4.51 4.85 -7.69
N ARG A 33 -4.94 4.16 -8.75
CA ARG A 33 -5.18 2.72 -8.73
C ARG A 33 -4.46 2.04 -9.89
N PHE A 34 -3.74 0.95 -9.60
CA PHE A 34 -3.14 0.04 -10.57
C PHE A 34 -3.65 -1.37 -10.33
N ILE A 35 -3.76 -2.17 -11.39
CA ILE A 35 -4.18 -3.58 -11.28
C ILE A 35 -3.17 -4.45 -12.03
N LYS A 36 -2.66 -5.51 -11.39
CA LYS A 36 -1.80 -6.52 -12.02
C LYS A 36 -2.06 -7.90 -11.43
N SER A 37 -2.29 -8.90 -12.28
CA SER A 37 -2.39 -10.32 -11.88
C SER A 37 -3.32 -10.59 -10.69
N GLY A 38 -4.47 -9.91 -10.64
CA GLY A 38 -5.43 -10.06 -9.54
C GLY A 38 -5.03 -9.32 -8.25
N ILE A 39 -3.98 -8.50 -8.26
CA ILE A 39 -3.60 -7.62 -7.15
C ILE A 39 -3.95 -6.18 -7.55
N THR A 40 -4.57 -5.44 -6.63
CA THR A 40 -4.88 -4.02 -6.79
C THR A 40 -4.02 -3.19 -5.85
N LEU A 41 -3.29 -2.24 -6.43
CA LEU A 41 -2.52 -1.23 -5.72
C LEU A 41 -3.30 0.07 -5.70
N ILE A 42 -3.53 0.65 -4.53
CA ILE A 42 -4.25 1.91 -4.35
C ILE A 42 -3.42 2.85 -3.49
N HIS A 43 -3.09 4.02 -4.00
CA HIS A 43 -2.54 5.11 -3.19
C HIS A 43 -3.57 6.23 -3.10
N SER A 44 -3.97 6.60 -1.89
CA SER A 44 -4.94 7.67 -1.64
C SER A 44 -4.39 8.67 -0.63
N PHE A 45 -4.60 9.96 -0.86
CA PHE A 45 -4.21 11.00 0.08
C PHE A 45 -5.11 12.23 0.03
N ASN A 46 -5.22 12.92 1.16
CA ASN A 46 -5.83 14.24 1.22
C ASN A 46 -4.83 15.31 0.73
N PRO A 47 -5.11 16.05 -0.36
CA PRO A 47 -4.18 17.06 -0.87
C PRO A 47 -3.95 18.23 0.09
N LYS A 48 -4.84 18.43 1.07
CA LYS A 48 -4.69 19.43 2.14
C LYS A 48 -3.91 18.91 3.35
N PHE A 49 -3.77 17.58 3.49
CA PHE A 49 -3.10 16.95 4.62
C PHE A 49 -2.46 15.62 4.24
N LEU A 50 -1.20 15.68 3.78
CA LEU A 50 -0.48 14.51 3.27
C LEU A 50 -0.18 13.43 4.31
N GLN A 51 -0.30 13.72 5.61
CA GLN A 51 -0.17 12.70 6.65
C GLN A 51 -1.36 11.72 6.62
N ASP A 52 -2.51 12.13 6.10
CA ASP A 52 -3.62 11.23 5.73
C ASP A 52 -3.40 10.67 4.32
N SER A 53 -2.26 9.99 4.16
CA SER A 53 -1.86 9.28 2.95
C SER A 53 -1.74 7.79 3.24
N THR A 54 -2.27 6.96 2.34
CA THR A 54 -2.31 5.52 2.51
C THR A 54 -1.94 4.80 1.24
N LEU A 55 -1.06 3.81 1.34
CA LEU A 55 -0.86 2.79 0.30
C LEU A 55 -1.57 1.52 0.72
N GLU A 56 -2.45 1.03 -0.15
CA GLU A 56 -3.16 -0.23 0.00
C GLU A 56 -2.78 -1.18 -1.12
N ILE A 57 -2.49 -2.43 -0.79
CA ILE A 57 -2.22 -3.51 -1.73
C ILE A 57 -3.12 -4.68 -1.35
N GLN A 58 -4.02 -5.08 -2.23
CA GLN A 58 -5.02 -6.11 -1.93
C GLN A 58 -5.19 -7.11 -3.05
N GLU A 59 -5.49 -8.35 -2.68
CA GLU A 59 -5.92 -9.37 -3.63
C GLU A 59 -7.35 -9.13 -4.11
N ARG A 60 -7.61 -9.53 -5.36
CA ARG A 60 -8.94 -9.59 -5.94
C ARG A 60 -9.76 -10.59 -5.14
N GLY A 61 -10.91 -10.13 -4.64
CA GLY A 61 -11.81 -10.95 -3.83
C GLY A 61 -11.63 -10.77 -2.33
N PHE A 62 -10.64 -9.98 -1.89
CA PHE A 62 -10.56 -9.55 -0.49
C PHE A 62 -11.87 -8.87 -0.06
N ASN A 63 -12.40 -9.27 1.09
CA ASN A 63 -13.66 -8.75 1.61
C ASN A 63 -13.53 -8.26 3.06
N ASP A 64 -13.58 -6.92 3.22
CA ASP A 64 -13.53 -6.23 4.51
C ASP A 64 -14.59 -6.69 5.52
N ARG A 65 -15.74 -7.19 5.07
CA ARG A 65 -16.85 -7.59 5.96
C ARG A 65 -16.59 -8.90 6.68
N ILE A 66 -15.67 -9.70 6.17
CA ILE A 66 -15.35 -11.03 6.70
C ILE A 66 -13.87 -11.15 7.06
N VAL A 67 -13.24 -10.04 7.47
CA VAL A 67 -11.87 -10.06 8.01
C VAL A 67 -11.84 -10.97 9.23
N GLY A 68 -11.03 -12.05 9.13
CA GLY A 68 -10.85 -13.01 10.19
C GLY A 68 -9.65 -12.68 11.07
N GLN A 69 -8.59 -12.12 10.47
CA GLN A 69 -7.33 -11.86 11.13
C GLN A 69 -6.78 -10.49 10.72
N THR A 70 -6.22 -9.76 11.70
CA THR A 70 -5.54 -8.49 11.47
C THR A 70 -4.20 -8.51 12.21
N TYR A 71 -3.15 -8.13 11.50
CA TYR A 71 -1.78 -8.02 12.01
C TYR A 71 -1.26 -6.61 11.82
N GLY A 72 -0.27 -6.24 12.62
CA GLY A 72 0.50 -5.03 12.39
C GLY A 72 0.52 -4.07 13.55
N LYS A 73 1.10 -2.90 13.31
CA LYS A 73 1.40 -1.89 14.30
C LYS A 73 0.96 -0.54 13.74
N VAL A 74 0.06 0.11 14.46
CA VAL A 74 -0.33 1.49 14.17
C VAL A 74 0.49 2.43 15.05
N LYS A 75 1.27 3.31 14.43
CA LYS A 75 2.01 4.36 15.15
C LYS A 75 1.06 5.45 15.60
N LYS A 76 1.25 5.98 16.81
CA LYS A 76 0.47 7.11 17.32
C LYS A 76 0.71 8.32 16.42
N GLN A 77 -0.34 8.80 15.74
CA GLN A 77 -0.30 10.03 14.97
C GLN A 77 -1.09 11.10 15.73
N PHE A 78 -0.49 12.28 15.92
CA PHE A 78 -1.11 13.36 16.68
C PHE A 78 -2.37 13.84 15.94
N GLY A 79 -3.51 13.89 16.63
CA GLY A 79 -4.80 14.30 16.04
C GLY A 79 -5.58 13.21 15.29
N MET A 80 -5.08 11.96 15.22
CA MET A 80 -5.82 10.83 14.63
C MET A 80 -6.30 9.83 15.69
N LYS A 81 -7.55 9.38 15.57
CA LYS A 81 -8.07 8.26 16.36
C LYS A 81 -7.52 6.95 15.80
N ASN A 82 -6.56 6.34 16.51
CA ASN A 82 -6.02 5.05 16.12
C ASN A 82 -6.85 3.92 16.73
N SER A 83 -7.37 3.02 15.89
CA SER A 83 -7.99 1.79 16.36
C SER A 83 -6.90 0.81 16.82
N PRO A 84 -7.01 0.21 18.03
CA PRO A 84 -6.05 -0.78 18.48
C PRO A 84 -6.10 -2.03 17.59
N VAL A 85 -4.96 -2.41 17.01
CA VAL A 85 -4.82 -3.66 16.26
C VAL A 85 -4.62 -4.79 17.27
N LYS A 86 -5.58 -5.71 17.38
CA LYS A 86 -5.42 -6.94 18.15
C LYS A 86 -4.49 -7.87 17.37
N MET A 87 -3.23 -7.97 17.76
CA MET A 87 -2.31 -8.95 17.18
C MET A 87 -2.60 -10.34 17.77
N PRO A 88 -2.89 -11.37 16.96
CA PRO A 88 -2.90 -12.75 17.43
C PRO A 88 -1.51 -13.14 17.96
N GLN A 89 -1.47 -13.92 19.05
CA GLN A 89 -0.22 -14.22 19.78
C GLN A 89 0.80 -15.06 18.99
N GLN A 90 0.42 -15.72 17.89
CA GLN A 90 1.33 -16.58 17.14
C GLN A 90 0.83 -16.76 15.70
N VAL A 91 1.17 -15.81 14.83
CA VAL A 91 1.18 -16.08 13.38
C VAL A 91 2.50 -15.56 12.85
N PHE A 92 3.29 -16.47 12.29
CA PHE A 92 4.54 -16.16 11.62
C PHE A 92 4.21 -15.45 10.32
N PHE A 93 4.30 -14.12 10.33
CA PHE A 93 4.25 -13.32 9.12
C PHE A 93 5.69 -13.07 8.63
N PRO A 94 5.95 -12.99 7.31
CA PRO A 94 7.30 -12.71 6.82
C PRO A 94 7.92 -11.49 7.51
N GLU A 95 9.08 -11.70 8.14
CA GLU A 95 9.74 -10.67 8.96
C GLU A 95 10.05 -9.42 8.14
N GLU A 96 10.31 -9.59 6.85
CA GLU A 96 10.64 -8.53 5.91
C GLU A 96 9.46 -7.59 5.69
N ILE A 97 8.23 -8.10 5.63
CA ILE A 97 7.04 -7.25 5.61
C ILE A 97 6.86 -6.58 6.98
N LEU A 98 7.09 -7.31 8.07
CA LEU A 98 6.94 -6.75 9.42
C LEU A 98 7.92 -5.60 9.70
N LYS A 99 9.13 -5.59 9.10
CA LYS A 99 10.09 -4.47 9.19
C LYS A 99 9.53 -3.15 8.63
N LEU A 100 8.52 -3.20 7.75
CA LEU A 100 7.85 -1.98 7.28
C LEU A 100 7.20 -1.18 8.41
N LYS A 101 6.89 -1.81 9.56
CA LYS A 101 6.38 -1.13 10.77
C LYS A 101 7.35 -0.11 11.36
N ASP A 102 8.64 -0.21 11.02
CA ASP A 102 9.66 0.71 11.52
C ASP A 102 9.59 2.05 10.78
N LYS A 103 9.11 2.04 9.53
CA LYS A 103 8.85 3.25 8.74
C LYS A 103 7.40 3.71 8.83
N TYR A 104 6.44 2.80 8.69
CA TYR A 104 5.01 3.11 8.56
C TYR A 104 4.19 2.60 9.75
N SER A 105 2.97 3.11 9.93
CA SER A 105 1.88 2.30 10.46
C SER A 105 1.58 1.22 9.43
N LEU A 106 1.67 -0.05 9.85
CA LEU A 106 1.45 -1.21 9.01
C LEU A 106 0.20 -1.93 9.54
N ILE A 107 -0.76 -2.18 8.66
CA ILE A 107 -1.93 -3.02 8.91
C ILE A 107 -1.96 -4.09 7.83
N ILE A 108 -2.15 -5.33 8.22
CA ILE A 108 -2.28 -6.46 7.33
C ILE A 108 -3.55 -7.19 7.73
N GLN A 109 -4.43 -7.44 6.79
CA GLN A 109 -5.69 -8.12 7.04
C GLN A 109 -5.75 -9.38 6.18
N GLN A 110 -6.29 -10.44 6.77
CA GLN A 110 -6.67 -11.64 6.05
C GLN A 110 -8.17 -11.86 6.23
N ASP A 111 -8.88 -12.00 5.11
CA ASP A 111 -10.29 -12.37 5.14
C ASP A 111 -10.47 -13.88 5.42
N LYS A 112 -11.70 -14.30 5.73
CA LYS A 112 -12.01 -15.72 5.97
C LYS A 112 -11.77 -16.62 4.74
N ASN A 113 -11.65 -16.04 3.55
CA ASN A 113 -11.33 -16.74 2.31
C ASN A 113 -9.82 -16.80 2.05
N ARG A 114 -9.01 -16.34 3.01
CA ARG A 114 -7.54 -16.29 2.98
C ARG A 114 -6.96 -15.26 2.01
N HIS A 115 -7.75 -14.31 1.52
CA HIS A 115 -7.21 -13.18 0.76
C HIS A 115 -6.59 -12.15 1.70
N TYR A 116 -5.55 -11.49 1.22
CA TYR A 116 -4.79 -10.49 1.97
C TYR A 116 -5.03 -9.07 1.47
N LYS A 117 -4.98 -8.14 2.43
CA LYS A 117 -4.85 -6.71 2.22
C LYS A 117 -3.78 -6.14 3.12
N VAL A 118 -2.89 -5.31 2.57
CA VAL A 118 -1.86 -4.59 3.30
C VAL A 118 -2.10 -3.09 3.16
N THR A 119 -2.07 -2.38 4.27
CA THR A 119 -2.20 -0.92 4.32
C THR A 119 -1.01 -0.31 5.05
N LEU A 120 -0.38 0.68 4.42
CA LEU A 120 0.71 1.49 4.98
C LEU A 120 0.27 2.94 5.13
N SER A 121 0.57 3.57 6.27
CA SER A 121 0.28 4.99 6.50
C SER A 121 1.26 5.64 7.49
N PRO A 122 1.71 6.89 7.28
CA PRO A 122 1.53 7.67 6.06
C PRO A 122 2.41 7.13 4.93
N PHE A 123 1.94 7.10 3.68
CA PHE A 123 2.76 6.69 2.53
C PHE A 123 3.04 7.86 1.58
N VAL A 124 4.05 8.66 1.90
CA VAL A 124 4.45 9.82 1.08
C VAL A 124 5.78 9.52 0.39
N PRO A 125 5.80 8.75 -0.73
CA PRO A 125 7.04 8.30 -1.35
C PRO A 125 7.81 9.50 -1.85
N LYS A 126 9.13 9.60 -1.62
CA LYS A 126 9.93 10.74 -2.10
C LYS A 126 10.46 10.55 -3.52
N ASN A 127 10.68 9.29 -3.90
CA ASN A 127 11.19 8.88 -5.20
C ASN A 127 10.48 7.59 -5.68
N ILE A 128 10.80 7.14 -6.90
CA ILE A 128 10.18 5.97 -7.52
C ILE A 128 10.58 4.66 -6.84
N TYR A 129 11.81 4.56 -6.34
CA TYR A 129 12.33 3.36 -5.66
C TYR A 129 11.55 3.08 -4.39
N GLU A 130 11.17 4.11 -3.62
CA GLU A 130 10.29 3.92 -2.46
C GLU A 130 8.95 3.28 -2.82
N ILE A 131 8.41 3.54 -4.02
CA ILE A 131 7.21 2.87 -4.51
C ILE A 131 7.54 1.44 -4.91
N PHE A 132 8.55 1.25 -5.77
CA PHE A 132 8.88 -0.05 -6.34
C PHE A 132 9.31 -1.04 -5.28
N ASP A 133 10.26 -0.67 -4.42
CA ASP A 133 10.80 -1.52 -3.36
C ASP A 133 9.70 -1.92 -2.38
N THR A 134 8.86 -0.96 -1.95
CA THR A 134 7.78 -1.24 -1.00
C THR A 134 6.73 -2.18 -1.59
N VAL A 135 6.26 -1.89 -2.82
CA VAL A 135 5.22 -2.68 -3.47
C VAL A 135 5.74 -4.07 -3.84
N ASN A 136 6.94 -4.16 -4.42
CA ASN A 136 7.54 -5.44 -4.79
C ASN A 136 7.89 -6.30 -3.58
N LEU A 137 8.37 -5.70 -2.48
CA LEU A 137 8.62 -6.44 -1.24
C LEU A 137 7.33 -7.11 -0.76
N ILE A 138 6.24 -6.35 -0.63
CA ILE A 138 4.95 -6.89 -0.20
C ILE A 138 4.48 -7.99 -1.17
N SER A 139 4.53 -7.72 -2.47
CA SER A 139 4.04 -8.67 -3.47
C SER A 139 4.87 -9.94 -3.57
N LEU A 140 6.18 -9.85 -3.39
CA LEU A 140 7.05 -11.02 -3.40
C LEU A 140 6.77 -11.92 -2.20
N TYR A 141 6.60 -11.35 -1.01
CA TYR A 141 6.44 -12.15 0.20
C TYR A 141 5.03 -12.73 0.35
N LEU A 142 3.98 -12.02 -0.08
CA LEU A 142 2.60 -12.51 0.01
C LEU A 142 2.16 -13.36 -1.18
N TRP A 143 2.57 -12.97 -2.39
CA TRP A 143 2.02 -13.53 -3.64
C TRP A 143 3.11 -14.09 -4.56
N LYS A 144 4.37 -14.13 -4.11
CA LYS A 144 5.52 -14.67 -4.86
C LYS A 144 5.63 -14.07 -6.26
N THR A 145 5.31 -12.78 -6.39
CA THR A 145 5.33 -12.07 -7.67
C THR A 145 5.97 -10.69 -7.55
N ILE A 146 6.57 -10.24 -8.65
CA ILE A 146 7.11 -8.89 -8.78
C ILE A 146 6.01 -8.01 -9.39
N TYR A 147 5.52 -7.02 -8.65
CA TYR A 147 4.42 -6.17 -9.09
C TYR A 147 4.87 -5.19 -10.18
N PHE A 148 5.93 -4.43 -9.91
CA PHE A 148 6.63 -3.62 -10.90
C PHE A 148 7.89 -4.36 -11.30
N SER A 149 7.88 -5.04 -12.44
CA SER A 149 9.10 -5.64 -12.98
C SER A 149 10.16 -4.56 -13.13
N GLU A 150 11.42 -4.90 -12.84
CA GLU A 150 12.53 -3.97 -13.04
C GLU A 150 12.45 -3.34 -14.43
N ILE A 151 12.87 -2.08 -14.48
CA ILE A 151 12.99 -1.34 -15.72
C ILE A 151 14.04 -2.09 -16.54
N THR A 152 13.62 -2.95 -17.48
CA THR A 152 14.47 -3.35 -18.59
C THR A 152 14.82 -2.07 -19.36
N LYS A 153 15.96 -1.49 -19.00
CA LYS A 153 16.74 -0.72 -19.95
C LYS A 153 17.56 -1.74 -20.71
N ASN A 154 17.27 -1.88 -22.00
CA ASN A 154 18.31 -2.17 -22.98
C ASN A 154 19.46 -1.17 -22.80
#